data_AF-A0A934BDE4-F1
#
_entry.id   AF-A0A934BDE4-F1
#
_cell.length_a   1.000
_cell.length_b   1.000
_cell.length_c   1.000
_cell.angle_alpha   90.00
_cell.angle_beta   90.00
_cell.angle_gamma   90.00
#
_symmetry.space_group_name_H-M   'P 1'
#
loop_
_entity.id
_entity.type
_entity.pdbx_description
1 polymer ?
#
loop_
_entity_poly.entity_id
_entity_poly.type
_entity_poly.pdbx_seq_one_letter_code
_entity_poly.pdbx_strand_id
1 'polypeptide(L)'
;MDIKTSSKQKDRNPKNKFKVTRRTFIKIGGAVAAAAICGFELRNLYAVDDDINPDPNAGDTGVQVIRTACMMCNAGCGLQVKVKDGTALMIEGNPFCPHTNDYSTAGTEAVLSDISEPDKYPGTPCARGNGGLKTLYDPYRIKQPLKRTGARGEGKWQAISWKHAFDEIIDGGSLPEGTFEGLKAIRGTPDSSKRASEKLTTDDTNYASEAKSGDPANFGFKANRYVWIRGRDQISQITKRFNDSYGTVNHIEHSSLCNANYSVPAKTTFTGPKTAKYSYMRVDLDNVEYLILLGTNPLEANVGTPYWARKLMTFKSNGGKLIVVDPFFTHTASKADKWIPIEPGTDLPLLMGMMRWIIDNNRLISNYLSIPNENDASSAGYKNYTDAAFLVKTTEGKGEEFLNASEAGISEGVTTLSSDISSSDKVISVQSTSTFPSKGFVKIGDEILYYPEKDDTANTLGTSSNGCIRGSFNTKAASATSGTSVVVPFVVRKEDGTIALYSNVSSATLDWSGTVNGHECSTSFKLLKDRVTSKTLEEWASICKVSADTIQTLADELSNG
;
A
#
# COMPACT_ATOMS: atom_id res chain seq x y z
N MET A 1 -9.01 -37.50 41.08
CA MET A 1 -9.59 -36.72 42.19
C MET A 1 -10.90 -36.14 41.67
N ASP A 2 -11.99 -36.61 42.26
CA ASP A 2 -13.36 -36.47 41.79
C ASP A 2 -13.89 -35.04 41.77
N ILE A 3 -14.53 -34.67 40.66
CA ILE A 3 -15.42 -33.52 40.56
C ILE A 3 -16.83 -34.02 40.93
N LYS A 4 -17.26 -33.74 42.17
CA LYS A 4 -18.64 -33.98 42.60
C LYS A 4 -19.54 -32.81 42.20
N THR A 5 -20.49 -33.12 41.33
CA THR A 5 -21.74 -32.39 41.12
C THR A 5 -22.60 -32.40 42.39
N SER A 6 -23.21 -31.26 42.73
CA SER A 6 -24.33 -31.18 43.68
C SER A 6 -25.29 -30.07 43.29
N SER A 7 -26.42 -30.49 42.73
CA SER A 7 -27.67 -29.74 42.60
C SER A 7 -28.20 -29.24 43.95
N LYS A 8 -28.73 -28.02 44.03
CA LYS A 8 -29.81 -27.69 44.99
C LYS A 8 -30.74 -26.61 44.45
N GLN A 9 -32.03 -26.92 44.59
CA GLN A 9 -33.22 -26.25 44.11
C GLN A 9 -33.63 -25.08 45.03
N LYS A 10 -34.43 -24.17 44.48
CA LYS A 10 -34.99 -22.93 45.05
C LYS A 10 -35.81 -23.11 46.35
N ASP A 11 -35.74 -22.10 47.22
CA ASP A 11 -36.88 -21.43 47.88
C ASP A 11 -36.40 -20.06 48.43
N ARG A 12 -36.72 -18.93 47.79
CA ARG A 12 -37.89 -18.03 47.96
C ARG A 12 -38.08 -17.41 49.37
N ASN A 13 -37.54 -16.18 49.47
CA ASN A 13 -38.05 -14.99 50.17
C ASN A 13 -37.55 -14.71 51.60
N PRO A 14 -37.04 -13.48 51.84
CA PRO A 14 -37.78 -12.60 52.75
C PRO A 14 -38.02 -11.19 52.20
N LYS A 15 -39.26 -10.77 52.44
CA LYS A 15 -39.89 -9.45 52.35
C LYS A 15 -38.93 -8.24 52.46
N ASN A 16 -38.90 -7.40 51.43
CA ASN A 16 -38.67 -5.97 51.57
C ASN A 16 -39.73 -5.21 50.74
N LYS A 17 -40.71 -4.61 51.43
CA LYS A 17 -41.81 -3.85 50.81
C LYS A 17 -41.35 -2.41 50.55
N PHE A 18 -40.92 -2.11 49.32
CA PHE A 18 -40.91 -0.73 48.84
C PHE A 18 -42.36 -0.29 48.57
N LYS A 19 -42.90 0.61 49.41
CA LYS A 19 -44.22 1.22 49.19
C LYS A 19 -44.12 2.25 48.06
N VAL A 20 -44.52 1.86 46.85
CA VAL A 20 -44.76 2.78 45.74
C VAL A 20 -46.01 3.60 46.05
N THR A 21 -45.87 4.91 46.21
CA THR A 21 -47.01 5.82 46.40
C THR A 21 -47.68 6.11 45.06
N ARG A 22 -48.99 6.41 45.05
CA ARG A 22 -49.76 6.79 43.83
C ARG A 22 -49.07 7.91 43.03
N ARG A 23 -48.37 8.84 43.71
CA ARG A 23 -47.59 9.92 43.09
C ARG A 23 -46.32 9.43 42.38
N THR A 24 -45.71 8.35 42.88
CA THR A 24 -44.55 7.69 42.26
C THR A 24 -45.00 6.87 41.05
N PHE A 25 -46.16 6.22 41.12
CA PHE A 25 -46.77 5.50 39.99
C PHE A 25 -47.10 6.45 38.83
N ILE A 26 -47.66 7.63 39.09
CA ILE A 26 -47.95 8.64 38.05
C ILE A 26 -46.66 9.22 37.45
N LYS A 27 -45.60 9.43 38.25
CA LYS A 27 -44.29 9.88 37.73
C LYS A 27 -43.62 8.82 36.85
N ILE A 28 -43.73 7.55 37.21
CA ILE A 28 -43.25 6.42 36.38
C ILE A 28 -44.10 6.30 35.11
N GLY A 29 -45.43 6.43 35.20
CA GLY A 29 -46.33 6.43 34.05
C GLY A 29 -46.07 7.59 33.07
N GLY A 30 -45.76 8.79 33.58
CA GLY A 30 -45.37 9.94 32.76
C GLY A 30 -44.00 9.80 32.08
N ALA A 31 -43.03 9.15 32.74
CA ALA A 31 -41.72 8.87 32.16
C ALA A 31 -41.80 7.77 31.07
N VAL A 32 -42.67 6.77 31.24
CA VAL A 32 -42.93 5.73 30.22
C VAL A 32 -43.66 6.33 29.01
N ALA A 33 -44.60 7.27 29.22
CA ALA A 33 -45.24 8.00 28.12
C ALA A 33 -44.27 8.90 27.35
N ALA A 34 -43.31 9.55 28.03
CA ALA A 34 -42.27 10.34 27.37
C ALA A 34 -41.29 9.47 26.55
N ALA A 35 -40.96 8.26 27.02
CA ALA A 35 -40.17 7.30 26.27
C ALA A 35 -40.89 6.76 25.02
N ALA A 36 -42.22 6.61 25.10
CA ALA A 36 -43.05 6.24 23.95
C ALA A 36 -43.18 7.38 22.92
N ILE A 37 -43.18 8.65 23.35
CA ILE A 37 -43.19 9.82 22.45
C ILE A 37 -41.82 10.03 21.76
N CYS A 38 -40.72 9.59 22.38
CA CYS A 38 -39.39 9.61 21.78
C CYS A 38 -39.09 8.42 20.84
N GLY A 39 -40.06 7.55 20.55
CA GLY A 39 -39.91 6.50 19.54
C GLY A 39 -38.84 5.45 19.85
N PHE A 40 -38.42 5.31 21.11
CA PHE A 40 -37.46 4.28 21.52
C PHE A 40 -38.20 3.00 21.93
N GLU A 41 -38.88 2.41 20.96
CA GLU A 41 -39.43 1.05 21.02
C GLU A 41 -38.26 0.05 21.03
N LEU A 42 -37.78 -0.33 22.22
CA LEU A 42 -36.81 -1.42 22.41
C LEU A 42 -37.29 -2.75 21.79
N ARG A 43 -38.60 -2.90 21.56
CA ARG A 43 -39.21 -4.08 20.95
C ARG A 43 -38.94 -4.16 19.43
N ASN A 44 -38.75 -3.02 18.75
CA ASN A 44 -38.39 -2.97 17.33
C ASN A 44 -36.89 -3.13 17.06
N LEU A 45 -36.04 -3.19 18.09
CA LEU A 45 -34.61 -3.46 17.89
C LEU A 45 -34.33 -4.93 17.57
N TYR A 46 -35.25 -5.85 17.89
CA TYR A 46 -35.10 -7.30 17.65
C TYR A 46 -36.44 -8.01 17.39
N ALA A 47 -37.46 -7.32 16.86
CA ALA A 47 -38.62 -8.02 16.29
C ALA A 47 -38.20 -8.65 14.96
N VAL A 48 -37.45 -9.74 15.05
CA VAL A 48 -37.41 -10.73 13.97
C VAL A 48 -38.77 -11.41 14.06
N ASP A 49 -39.63 -11.18 13.07
CA ASP A 49 -40.86 -11.95 12.93
C ASP A 49 -40.46 -13.43 12.91
N ASP A 50 -40.99 -14.25 13.81
CA ASP A 50 -40.59 -15.67 13.94
C ASP A 50 -40.86 -16.46 12.63
N ASP A 51 -41.65 -15.88 11.71
CA ASP A 51 -41.99 -16.42 10.39
C ASP A 51 -41.04 -15.98 9.25
N ILE A 52 -40.03 -15.13 9.51
CA ILE A 52 -39.04 -14.75 8.48
C ILE A 52 -37.95 -15.82 8.43
N ASN A 53 -37.92 -16.60 7.33
CA ASN A 53 -36.76 -17.43 7.01
C ASN A 53 -35.52 -16.53 6.83
N PRO A 54 -34.49 -16.63 7.70
CA PRO A 54 -33.29 -15.80 7.60
C PRO A 54 -32.40 -16.18 6.41
N ASP A 55 -32.64 -17.34 5.79
CA ASP A 55 -31.94 -17.84 4.61
C ASP A 55 -32.95 -18.34 3.56
N PRO A 56 -33.66 -17.43 2.87
CA PRO A 56 -34.60 -17.82 1.82
C PRO A 56 -33.88 -18.47 0.63
N ASN A 57 -34.55 -19.33 -0.13
CA ASN A 57 -34.00 -19.83 -1.40
C ASN A 57 -34.26 -18.82 -2.52
N ALA A 58 -33.40 -18.79 -3.54
CA ALA A 58 -33.58 -17.90 -4.68
C ALA A 58 -34.88 -18.16 -5.48
N GLY A 59 -35.43 -19.37 -5.39
CA GLY A 59 -36.71 -19.75 -6.01
C GLY A 59 -37.95 -19.36 -5.20
N ASP A 60 -37.79 -18.89 -3.96
CA ASP A 60 -38.91 -18.51 -3.10
C ASP A 60 -39.57 -17.21 -3.60
N THR A 61 -40.90 -17.13 -3.47
CA THR A 61 -41.67 -15.95 -3.86
C THR A 61 -41.17 -14.68 -3.15
N GLY A 62 -40.95 -13.61 -3.92
CA GLY A 62 -40.52 -12.31 -3.39
C GLY A 62 -39.02 -12.19 -3.12
N VAL A 63 -38.24 -13.23 -3.42
CA VAL A 63 -36.79 -13.28 -3.19
C VAL A 63 -36.02 -12.91 -4.45
N GLN A 64 -34.97 -12.10 -4.27
CA GLN A 64 -34.04 -11.69 -5.30
C GLN A 64 -32.61 -11.93 -4.81
N VAL A 65 -31.75 -12.41 -5.70
CA VAL A 65 -30.31 -12.53 -5.44
C VAL A 65 -29.57 -11.40 -6.12
N ILE A 66 -29.00 -10.50 -5.31
CA ILE A 66 -28.23 -9.35 -5.79
C ILE A 66 -26.75 -9.64 -5.60
N ARG A 67 -26.00 -9.65 -6.71
CA ARG A 67 -24.54 -9.83 -6.67
C ARG A 67 -23.85 -8.50 -6.47
N THR A 68 -22.84 -8.48 -5.60
CA THR A 68 -22.09 -7.27 -5.23
C THR A 68 -20.66 -7.61 -4.85
N ALA A 69 -19.88 -6.62 -4.42
CA ALA A 69 -18.52 -6.80 -3.91
C ALA A 69 -18.44 -6.42 -2.43
N CYS A 70 -17.66 -7.17 -1.67
CA CYS A 70 -17.40 -6.92 -0.26
C CYS A 70 -16.57 -5.67 -0.07
N MET A 71 -17.12 -4.71 0.68
CA MET A 71 -16.50 -3.42 0.99
C MET A 71 -15.98 -3.33 2.43
N MET A 72 -15.71 -4.48 3.07
CA MET A 72 -15.17 -4.51 4.44
C MET A 72 -13.63 -4.45 4.49
N CYS A 73 -12.91 -5.21 3.65
CA CYS A 73 -11.47 -5.07 3.41
C CYS A 73 -11.16 -4.84 1.92
N ASN A 74 -9.93 -4.48 1.54
CA ASN A 74 -9.56 -4.12 0.15
C ASN A 74 -9.58 -5.28 -0.88
N ALA A 75 -10.14 -6.44 -0.52
CA ALA A 75 -10.11 -7.62 -1.38
C ALA A 75 -11.15 -7.56 -2.50
N GLY A 76 -12.25 -6.84 -2.28
CA GLY A 76 -13.37 -6.83 -3.24
C GLY A 76 -13.98 -8.20 -3.47
N CYS A 77 -13.95 -9.08 -2.45
CA CYS A 77 -14.53 -10.42 -2.52
C CYS A 77 -15.95 -10.36 -3.10
N GLY A 78 -16.25 -11.12 -4.16
CA GLY A 78 -17.58 -11.19 -4.72
C GLY A 78 -18.56 -11.78 -3.70
N LEU A 79 -19.71 -11.15 -3.54
CA LEU A 79 -20.79 -11.57 -2.66
C LEU A 79 -22.08 -11.73 -3.45
N GLN A 80 -23.01 -12.48 -2.88
CA GLN A 80 -24.41 -12.45 -3.27
C GLN A 80 -25.28 -12.18 -2.04
N VAL A 81 -26.33 -11.39 -2.21
CA VAL A 81 -27.21 -10.93 -1.14
C VAL A 81 -28.61 -11.40 -1.47
N LYS A 82 -29.22 -12.15 -0.57
CA LYS A 82 -30.62 -12.55 -0.69
C LYS A 82 -31.50 -11.45 -0.12
N VAL A 83 -32.36 -10.88 -0.95
CA VAL A 83 -33.27 -9.79 -0.63
C VAL A 83 -34.69 -10.30 -0.79
N LYS A 84 -35.49 -10.23 0.28
CA LYS A 84 -36.92 -10.57 0.24
C LYS A 84 -37.74 -9.33 0.49
N ASP A 85 -38.65 -9.01 -0.43
CA ASP A 85 -39.58 -7.87 -0.30
C ASP A 85 -38.87 -6.54 0.04
N GLY A 86 -37.69 -6.31 -0.57
CA GLY A 86 -36.86 -5.12 -0.36
C GLY A 86 -35.97 -5.14 0.89
N THR A 87 -36.01 -6.21 1.69
CA THR A 87 -35.18 -6.38 2.89
C THR A 87 -34.05 -7.38 2.63
N ALA A 88 -32.80 -6.99 2.87
CA ALA A 88 -31.65 -7.88 2.77
C ALA A 88 -31.62 -8.82 3.99
N LEU A 89 -31.61 -10.13 3.76
CA LEU A 89 -31.71 -11.15 4.82
C LEU A 89 -30.43 -11.97 5.00
N MET A 90 -29.73 -12.27 3.90
CA MET A 90 -28.52 -13.09 3.94
C MET A 90 -27.44 -12.53 3.02
N ILE A 91 -26.17 -12.64 3.44
CA ILE A 91 -24.99 -12.39 2.61
C ILE A 91 -24.21 -13.70 2.51
N GLU A 92 -23.96 -14.13 1.28
CA GLU A 92 -23.13 -15.28 0.96
C GLU A 92 -21.98 -14.85 0.05
N GLY A 93 -20.99 -15.73 -0.09
CA GLY A 93 -19.95 -15.56 -1.09
C GLY A 93 -20.51 -15.82 -2.47
N ASN A 94 -20.09 -15.01 -3.44
CA ASN A 94 -20.43 -15.29 -4.83
C ASN A 94 -19.70 -16.58 -5.24
N PRO A 95 -20.41 -17.62 -5.71
CA PRO A 95 -19.81 -18.86 -6.17
C PRO A 95 -18.71 -18.62 -7.20
N PHE A 96 -18.85 -17.63 -8.08
CA PHE A 96 -17.92 -17.32 -9.18
C PHE A 96 -16.67 -16.55 -8.77
N CYS A 97 -16.61 -16.04 -7.54
CA CYS A 97 -15.48 -15.24 -7.14
C CYS A 97 -14.40 -16.14 -6.54
N PRO A 98 -13.17 -16.16 -7.12
CA PRO A 98 -12.07 -16.96 -6.59
C PRO A 98 -11.64 -16.52 -5.18
N HIS A 99 -12.13 -15.39 -4.67
CA HIS A 99 -11.90 -14.97 -3.28
C HIS A 99 -12.84 -15.62 -2.28
N THR A 100 -14.06 -16.00 -2.67
CA THR A 100 -15.06 -16.61 -1.79
C THR A 100 -15.31 -18.07 -2.09
N ASN A 101 -14.89 -18.56 -3.26
CA ASN A 101 -15.03 -19.96 -3.64
C ASN A 101 -13.79 -20.45 -4.39
N ASP A 102 -13.58 -21.76 -4.42
CA ASP A 102 -12.45 -22.40 -5.08
C ASP A 102 -12.90 -23.62 -5.89
N TYR A 103 -13.21 -23.39 -7.16
CA TYR A 103 -13.65 -24.46 -8.05
C TYR A 103 -12.56 -25.50 -8.30
N SER A 104 -11.28 -25.10 -8.26
CA SER A 104 -10.16 -26.03 -8.45
C SER A 104 -10.15 -27.12 -7.38
N THR A 105 -10.41 -26.75 -6.12
CA THR A 105 -10.55 -27.73 -5.02
C THR A 105 -11.87 -28.52 -5.07
N ALA A 106 -12.89 -28.00 -5.74
CA ALA A 106 -14.15 -28.70 -5.98
C ALA A 106 -14.06 -29.69 -7.16
N GLY A 107 -12.91 -29.78 -7.84
CA GLY A 107 -12.69 -30.67 -8.99
C GLY A 107 -13.48 -30.29 -10.24
N THR A 108 -13.92 -29.02 -10.33
CA THR A 108 -14.76 -28.52 -11.44
C THR A 108 -14.30 -27.13 -11.84
N GLU A 109 -14.84 -26.60 -12.95
CA GLU A 109 -14.73 -25.18 -13.29
C GLU A 109 -16.10 -24.53 -13.13
N ALA A 110 -16.11 -23.24 -12.82
CA ALA A 110 -17.34 -22.47 -12.79
C ALA A 110 -17.95 -22.42 -14.20
N VAL A 111 -19.22 -22.79 -14.34
CA VAL A 111 -19.93 -22.68 -15.63
C VAL A 111 -21.02 -21.62 -15.57
N LEU A 112 -21.33 -21.00 -16.70
CA LEU A 112 -22.33 -19.92 -16.75
C LEU A 112 -23.71 -20.34 -16.23
N SER A 113 -24.08 -21.62 -16.36
CA SER A 113 -25.34 -22.15 -15.81
C SER A 113 -25.42 -22.06 -14.28
N ASP A 114 -24.29 -22.06 -13.57
CA ASP A 114 -24.28 -21.92 -12.11
C ASP A 114 -24.82 -20.52 -11.68
N ILE A 115 -24.91 -19.54 -12.60
CA ILE A 115 -25.48 -18.21 -12.34
C ILE A 115 -26.97 -18.32 -12.05
N SER A 116 -27.63 -19.28 -12.70
CA SER A 116 -29.06 -19.55 -12.55
C SER A 116 -29.39 -20.43 -11.33
N GLU A 117 -28.38 -20.97 -10.64
CA GLU A 117 -28.53 -21.83 -9.46
C GLU A 117 -27.70 -21.27 -8.27
N PRO A 118 -27.98 -20.03 -7.79
CA PRO A 118 -27.14 -19.35 -6.81
C PRO A 118 -27.02 -20.07 -5.46
N ASP A 119 -27.98 -20.95 -5.11
CA ASP A 119 -27.99 -21.71 -3.85
C ASP A 119 -27.16 -23.01 -3.92
N LYS A 120 -26.70 -23.43 -5.11
CA LYS A 120 -26.06 -24.74 -5.30
C LYS A 120 -24.63 -24.81 -4.75
N TYR A 121 -23.87 -23.73 -4.89
CA TYR A 121 -22.45 -23.67 -4.53
C TYR A 121 -22.10 -22.37 -3.78
N PRO A 122 -22.77 -22.02 -2.67
CA PRO A 122 -22.55 -20.74 -2.01
C PRO A 122 -21.08 -20.60 -1.60
N GLY A 123 -20.46 -19.49 -2.00
CA GLY A 123 -19.11 -19.16 -1.57
C GLY A 123 -19.09 -18.78 -0.09
N THR A 124 -17.92 -18.83 0.53
CA THR A 124 -17.73 -18.46 1.95
C THR A 124 -17.06 -17.10 2.06
N PRO A 125 -17.76 -16.06 2.56
CA PRO A 125 -17.14 -14.81 2.96
C PRO A 125 -16.54 -14.96 4.38
N CYS A 126 -15.59 -14.10 4.74
CA CYS A 126 -15.09 -14.06 6.13
C CYS A 126 -16.14 -13.46 7.07
N ALA A 127 -15.88 -13.53 8.39
CA ALA A 127 -16.76 -12.95 9.41
C ALA A 127 -17.09 -11.47 9.17
N ARG A 128 -16.15 -10.69 8.63
CA ARG A 128 -16.39 -9.29 8.24
C ARG A 128 -17.44 -9.18 7.13
N GLY A 129 -17.33 -10.02 6.09
CA GLY A 129 -18.28 -10.03 4.97
C GLY A 129 -19.68 -10.44 5.43
N ASN A 130 -19.80 -11.51 6.21
CA ASN A 130 -21.07 -11.94 6.83
C ASN A 130 -21.66 -10.85 7.74
N GLY A 131 -20.81 -10.11 8.47
CA GLY A 131 -21.22 -9.00 9.32
C GLY A 131 -21.80 -7.78 8.59
N GLY A 132 -21.80 -7.74 7.25
CA GLY A 132 -22.29 -6.61 6.46
C GLY A 132 -23.75 -6.24 6.74
N LEU A 133 -24.62 -7.22 7.01
CA LEU A 133 -26.02 -6.96 7.38
C LEU A 133 -26.13 -6.18 8.68
N LYS A 134 -25.26 -6.46 9.67
CA LYS A 134 -25.26 -5.73 10.94
C LYS A 134 -24.89 -4.26 10.74
N THR A 135 -23.99 -3.95 9.82
CA THR A 135 -23.66 -2.55 9.47
C THR A 135 -24.81 -1.86 8.76
N LEU A 136 -25.53 -2.57 7.88
CA LEU A 136 -26.68 -2.03 7.15
C LEU A 136 -27.81 -1.64 8.11
N TYR A 137 -28.12 -2.53 9.06
CA TYR A 137 -29.21 -2.43 10.03
C TYR A 137 -28.78 -1.92 11.41
N ASP A 138 -27.58 -1.38 11.55
CA ASP A 138 -27.08 -0.88 12.83
C ASP A 138 -28.02 0.20 13.38
N PRO A 139 -28.55 0.05 14.62
CA PRO A 139 -29.46 1.03 15.20
C PRO A 139 -28.80 2.40 15.42
N TYR A 140 -27.45 2.46 15.50
CA TYR A 140 -26.65 3.67 15.61
C TYR A 140 -26.24 4.27 14.25
N ARG A 141 -26.68 3.69 13.13
CA ARG A 141 -26.37 4.21 11.81
C ARG A 141 -26.91 5.64 11.64
N ILE A 142 -26.02 6.56 11.29
CA ILE A 142 -26.36 7.96 11.04
C ILE A 142 -27.17 8.07 9.74
N LYS A 143 -28.41 8.58 9.83
CA LYS A 143 -29.35 8.72 8.71
C LYS A 143 -29.55 10.16 8.22
N GLN A 144 -29.05 11.14 8.98
CA GLN A 144 -29.19 12.56 8.71
C GLN A 144 -27.99 13.34 9.26
N PRO A 145 -27.70 14.56 8.76
CA PRO A 145 -26.66 15.40 9.33
C PRO A 145 -26.93 15.73 10.80
N LEU A 146 -25.87 15.65 11.61
CA LEU A 146 -25.91 15.96 13.04
C LEU A 146 -24.99 17.15 13.34
N LYS A 147 -25.53 18.19 13.96
CA LYS A 147 -24.77 19.34 14.46
C LYS A 147 -24.53 19.18 15.96
N ARG A 148 -23.29 19.44 16.41
CA ARG A 148 -22.98 19.44 17.84
C ARG A 148 -23.54 20.69 18.51
N THR A 149 -24.22 20.52 19.63
CA THR A 149 -24.84 21.62 20.41
C THR A 149 -24.27 21.77 21.81
N GLY A 150 -23.48 20.81 22.29
CA GLY A 150 -22.76 20.88 23.58
C GLY A 150 -21.24 20.97 23.42
N ALA A 151 -20.51 21.14 24.52
CA ALA A 151 -19.05 21.16 24.49
C ALA A 151 -18.47 19.87 23.88
N ARG A 152 -17.25 19.94 23.35
CA ARG A 152 -16.57 18.78 22.74
C ARG A 152 -16.47 17.65 23.77
N GLY A 153 -16.94 16.46 23.40
CA GLY A 153 -16.98 15.29 24.28
C GLY A 153 -18.27 15.09 25.08
N GLU A 154 -19.22 16.04 25.08
CA GLU A 154 -20.49 15.90 25.82
C GLU A 154 -21.52 14.97 25.14
N GLY A 155 -21.29 14.59 23.88
CA GLY A 155 -22.24 13.74 23.13
C GLY A 155 -23.59 14.42 22.81
N LYS A 156 -23.68 15.76 22.91
CA LYS A 156 -24.91 16.51 22.59
C LYS A 156 -24.97 16.87 21.10
N TRP A 157 -25.97 16.32 20.42
CA TRP A 157 -26.18 16.46 18.97
C TRP A 157 -27.63 16.85 18.67
N GLN A 158 -27.81 17.64 17.61
CA GLN A 158 -29.09 17.99 17.04
C GLN A 158 -29.12 17.58 15.57
N ALA A 159 -30.20 16.93 15.15
CA ALA A 159 -30.46 16.67 13.74
C ALA A 159 -30.76 17.98 13.00
N ILE A 160 -30.11 18.19 11.86
CA ILE A 160 -30.34 19.34 10.99
C ILE A 160 -30.58 18.90 9.55
N SER A 161 -31.16 19.78 8.73
CA SER A 161 -31.36 19.50 7.31
C SER A 161 -30.03 19.48 6.56
N TRP A 162 -29.99 18.76 5.43
CA TRP A 162 -28.85 18.81 4.51
C TRP A 162 -28.54 20.22 4.04
N LYS A 163 -29.56 21.04 3.73
CA LYS A 163 -29.36 22.43 3.32
C LYS A 163 -28.64 23.22 4.41
N HIS A 164 -29.11 23.13 5.66
CA HIS A 164 -28.48 23.82 6.78
C HIS A 164 -27.02 23.36 6.98
N ALA A 165 -26.77 22.05 6.90
CA ALA A 165 -25.41 21.53 6.99
C ALA A 165 -24.49 22.10 5.90
N PHE A 166 -24.95 22.15 4.64
CA PHE A 166 -24.18 22.71 3.53
C PHE A 166 -23.96 24.21 3.68
N ASP A 167 -24.99 24.99 4.05
CA ASP A 167 -24.87 26.43 4.27
C ASP A 167 -23.78 26.72 5.33
N GLU A 168 -23.80 26.04 6.48
CA GLU A 168 -22.79 26.26 7.53
C GLU A 168 -21.39 25.76 7.16
N ILE A 169 -21.27 24.64 6.43
CA ILE A 169 -19.97 24.15 5.95
C ILE A 169 -19.35 25.14 4.95
N ILE A 170 -20.16 25.73 4.06
CA ILE A 170 -19.68 26.59 2.98
C ILE A 170 -19.43 28.02 3.48
N ASP A 171 -20.41 28.62 4.16
CA ASP A 171 -20.38 30.04 4.52
C ASP A 171 -19.89 30.29 5.95
N GLY A 172 -19.87 29.26 6.80
CA GLY A 172 -19.51 29.35 8.22
C GLY A 172 -20.74 29.32 9.11
N GLY A 173 -20.50 29.16 10.41
CA GLY A 173 -21.58 28.97 11.38
C GLY A 173 -21.14 29.15 12.81
N SER A 174 -21.94 28.61 13.73
CA SER A 174 -21.65 28.63 15.16
C SER A 174 -21.61 27.23 15.75
N LEU A 175 -20.66 27.03 16.65
CA LEU A 175 -20.54 25.91 17.56
C LEU A 175 -20.53 26.45 19.00
N PRO A 176 -20.69 25.61 20.02
CA PRO A 176 -20.68 26.04 21.42
C PRO A 176 -19.43 26.84 21.86
N GLU A 177 -18.29 26.62 21.21
CA GLU A 177 -17.03 27.35 21.43
C GLU A 177 -16.93 28.70 20.69
N GLY A 178 -17.88 29.03 19.81
CA GLY A 178 -17.87 30.28 19.05
C GLY A 178 -18.25 30.12 17.58
N THR A 179 -18.03 31.17 16.79
CA THR A 179 -18.23 31.15 15.34
C THR A 179 -17.02 30.56 14.63
N PHE A 180 -17.25 29.94 13.47
CA PHE A 180 -16.20 29.40 12.61
C PHE A 180 -16.38 29.87 11.16
N GLU A 181 -15.26 30.01 10.45
CA GLU A 181 -15.24 30.34 9.02
C GLU A 181 -15.59 29.10 8.18
N GLY A 182 -16.40 29.26 7.15
CA GLY A 182 -16.71 28.20 6.19
C GLY A 182 -15.64 28.01 5.12
N LEU A 183 -15.79 26.95 4.31
CA LEU A 183 -14.86 26.60 3.23
C LEU A 183 -14.67 27.74 2.20
N LYS A 184 -15.70 28.57 1.98
CA LYS A 184 -15.62 29.72 1.07
C LYS A 184 -14.57 30.74 1.50
N ALA A 185 -14.44 31.00 2.80
CA ALA A 185 -13.52 32.02 3.33
C ALA A 185 -12.04 31.56 3.30
N ILE A 186 -11.79 30.25 3.35
CA ILE A 186 -10.44 29.69 3.39
C ILE A 186 -9.90 29.27 2.01
N ARG A 187 -10.73 29.17 0.96
CA ARG A 187 -10.28 28.81 -0.40
C ARG A 187 -9.21 29.74 -0.98
N GLY A 188 -9.27 31.04 -0.65
CA GLY A 188 -8.34 32.07 -1.12
C GLY A 188 -8.46 32.43 -2.61
N THR A 189 -7.66 33.42 -3.04
CA THR A 189 -7.48 33.85 -4.45
C THR A 189 -5.98 33.72 -4.74
N PRO A 190 -5.50 33.05 -5.83
CA PRO A 190 -6.15 32.82 -7.13
C PRO A 190 -6.80 31.43 -7.32
N ASP A 191 -7.43 31.29 -8.50
CA ASP A 191 -8.07 30.06 -9.00
C ASP A 191 -7.09 28.86 -8.97
N SER A 192 -7.58 27.78 -8.37
CA SER A 192 -6.99 26.44 -8.30
C SER A 192 -6.25 25.94 -9.55
N SER A 193 -6.66 26.37 -10.75
CA SER A 193 -6.08 25.97 -12.02
C SER A 193 -4.65 26.49 -12.29
N LYS A 194 -4.11 27.42 -11.47
CA LYS A 194 -2.83 28.12 -11.72
C LYS A 194 -1.73 27.97 -10.66
N ARG A 195 -1.94 27.16 -9.61
CA ARG A 195 -1.13 27.21 -8.37
C ARG A 195 0.32 26.70 -8.46
N ALA A 196 0.68 25.90 -9.46
CA ALA A 196 2.05 25.34 -9.56
C ALA A 196 3.12 26.39 -9.93
N SER A 197 2.73 27.57 -10.42
CA SER A 197 3.62 28.64 -10.89
C SER A 197 3.51 29.96 -10.12
N GLU A 198 2.63 30.03 -9.11
CA GLU A 198 2.31 31.28 -8.41
C GLU A 198 3.04 31.40 -7.07
N LYS A 199 3.48 32.62 -6.74
CA LYS A 199 4.10 32.96 -5.44
C LYS A 199 3.01 33.11 -4.38
N LEU A 200 3.32 32.74 -3.13
CA LEU A 200 2.44 32.99 -1.98
C LEU A 200 2.09 34.47 -1.87
N THR A 201 0.83 34.78 -1.61
CA THR A 201 0.35 36.14 -1.38
C THR A 201 0.40 36.48 0.12
N THR A 202 0.25 37.76 0.46
CA THR A 202 0.15 38.20 1.87
C THR A 202 -1.03 37.50 2.56
N ASP A 203 -2.16 37.30 1.88
CA ASP A 203 -3.32 36.57 2.40
C ASP A 203 -3.03 35.08 2.68
N ASP A 204 -2.11 34.48 1.93
CA ASP A 204 -1.61 33.11 2.17
C ASP A 204 -0.63 33.03 3.34
N THR A 205 -0.08 34.16 3.80
CA THR A 205 0.85 34.20 4.94
C THR A 205 0.24 34.81 6.20
N ASN A 206 -0.88 35.55 6.08
CA ASN A 206 -1.50 36.30 7.18
C ASN A 206 -2.07 35.42 8.30
N TYR A 207 -2.39 34.16 8.02
CA TYR A 207 -2.85 33.20 9.05
C TYR A 207 -1.70 32.47 9.75
N ALA A 208 -0.45 32.72 9.36
CA ALA A 208 0.69 32.01 9.90
C ALA A 208 1.08 32.40 11.33
N SER A 209 0.55 33.51 11.86
CA SER A 209 0.68 33.83 13.28
C SER A 209 -0.05 32.80 14.18
N GLU A 210 -0.97 32.01 13.61
CA GLU A 210 -1.64 30.88 14.27
C GLU A 210 -0.76 29.62 14.31
N ALA A 211 0.35 29.60 13.55
CA ALA A 211 1.24 28.45 13.46
C ALA A 211 2.17 28.33 14.67
N LYS A 212 2.12 27.18 15.36
CA LYS A 212 3.06 26.87 16.44
C LYS A 212 4.53 26.76 15.98
N SER A 213 4.78 26.56 14.68
CA SER A 213 6.13 26.39 14.13
C SER A 213 6.85 27.70 13.79
N GLY A 214 6.17 28.85 13.83
CA GLY A 214 6.78 30.18 13.67
C GLY A 214 7.24 30.58 12.26
N ASP A 215 7.14 29.69 11.26
CA ASP A 215 7.49 29.99 9.86
C ASP A 215 6.26 29.95 8.94
N PRO A 216 5.76 31.13 8.50
CA PRO A 216 4.65 31.26 7.56
C PRO A 216 4.82 30.57 6.21
N ALA A 217 6.06 30.44 5.71
CA ALA A 217 6.30 29.88 4.39
C ALA A 217 6.00 28.38 4.31
N ASN A 218 6.02 27.68 5.47
CA ASN A 218 5.84 26.23 5.53
C ASN A 218 4.38 25.74 5.45
N PHE A 219 3.39 26.64 5.58
CA PHE A 219 1.96 26.26 5.53
C PHE A 219 1.34 26.38 4.13
N GLY A 220 2.01 27.09 3.22
CA GLY A 220 1.56 27.26 1.85
C GLY A 220 0.29 28.12 1.74
N PHE A 221 -0.58 27.79 0.79
CA PHE A 221 -1.81 28.56 0.51
C PHE A 221 -2.84 28.47 1.63
N LYS A 222 -3.67 29.51 1.80
CA LYS A 222 -4.78 29.53 2.78
C LYS A 222 -5.72 28.32 2.69
N ALA A 223 -5.89 27.76 1.49
CA ALA A 223 -6.69 26.56 1.25
C ALA A 223 -6.16 25.30 1.98
N ASN A 224 -4.88 25.27 2.35
CA ASN A 224 -4.29 24.16 3.10
C ASN A 224 -4.82 24.04 4.53
N ARG A 225 -5.54 25.05 5.05
CA ARG A 225 -6.31 24.94 6.31
C ARG A 225 -7.41 23.87 6.23
N TYR A 226 -7.82 23.48 5.02
CA TYR A 226 -8.67 22.33 4.79
C TYR A 226 -7.84 21.07 4.53
N VAL A 227 -8.10 20.05 5.34
CA VAL A 227 -7.52 18.71 5.21
C VAL A 227 -8.64 17.73 4.89
N TRP A 228 -8.52 17.01 3.78
CA TRP A 228 -9.40 15.89 3.50
C TRP A 228 -8.80 14.61 4.07
N ILE A 229 -9.39 14.10 5.15
CA ILE A 229 -9.04 12.79 5.72
C ILE A 229 -10.11 11.81 5.31
N ARG A 230 -9.76 10.87 4.44
CA ARG A 230 -10.68 9.78 4.06
C ARG A 230 -10.20 8.44 4.59
N GLY A 231 -11.16 7.64 5.07
CA GLY A 231 -10.95 6.22 5.31
C GLY A 231 -10.94 5.47 3.99
N ARG A 232 -11.97 4.65 3.78
CA ARG A 232 -12.14 3.89 2.54
C ARG A 232 -13.03 4.64 1.56
N ASP A 233 -12.44 5.12 0.48
CA ASP A 233 -13.16 5.70 -0.65
C ASP A 233 -12.86 4.89 -1.91
N GLN A 234 -13.82 4.06 -2.30
CA GLN A 234 -13.73 3.15 -3.44
C GLN A 234 -14.65 3.57 -4.58
N ILE A 235 -15.30 4.73 -4.46
CA ILE A 235 -16.38 5.16 -5.35
C ILE A 235 -16.01 6.47 -6.05
N SER A 236 -15.08 7.27 -5.51
CA SER A 236 -14.97 8.67 -5.92
C SER A 236 -13.66 9.02 -6.65
N GLN A 237 -13.79 9.23 -7.96
CA GLN A 237 -12.94 10.17 -8.70
C GLN A 237 -13.23 11.64 -8.31
N ILE A 238 -14.31 11.90 -7.55
CA ILE A 238 -14.74 13.25 -7.20
C ILE A 238 -13.83 13.89 -6.15
N THR A 239 -13.23 13.11 -5.25
CA THR A 239 -12.36 13.63 -4.18
C THR A 239 -11.12 14.30 -4.76
N LYS A 240 -10.41 13.62 -5.68
CA LYS A 240 -9.23 14.22 -6.30
C LYS A 240 -9.63 15.49 -7.06
N ARG A 241 -10.68 15.41 -7.87
CA ARG A 241 -11.20 16.56 -8.62
C ARG A 241 -11.60 17.71 -7.69
N PHE A 242 -12.24 17.41 -6.56
CA PHE A 242 -12.64 18.41 -5.58
C PHE A 242 -11.42 19.06 -4.93
N ASN A 243 -10.47 18.28 -4.41
CA ASN A 243 -9.27 18.78 -3.76
C ASN A 243 -8.42 19.63 -4.72
N ASP A 244 -8.22 19.14 -5.96
CA ASP A 244 -7.54 19.88 -7.02
C ASP A 244 -8.25 21.21 -7.29
N SER A 245 -9.59 21.20 -7.47
CA SER A 245 -10.38 22.41 -7.77
C SER A 245 -10.53 23.36 -6.57
N TYR A 246 -10.38 22.84 -5.36
CA TYR A 246 -10.36 23.62 -4.13
C TYR A 246 -8.98 24.26 -3.91
N GLY A 247 -7.93 23.60 -4.40
CA GLY A 247 -6.55 24.06 -4.32
C GLY A 247 -5.83 23.65 -3.04
N THR A 248 -6.32 22.65 -2.30
CA THR A 248 -5.59 22.07 -1.16
C THR A 248 -4.64 20.98 -1.64
N VAL A 249 -3.46 20.90 -1.04
CA VAL A 249 -2.56 19.74 -1.19
C VAL A 249 -2.74 18.73 -0.03
N ASN A 250 -3.50 19.10 1.00
CA ASN A 250 -3.66 18.31 2.21
C ASN A 250 -4.75 17.25 2.05
N HIS A 251 -4.37 16.13 1.46
CA HIS A 251 -5.20 14.94 1.33
C HIS A 251 -4.50 13.74 1.97
N ILE A 252 -5.12 13.20 3.01
CA ILE A 252 -4.66 12.00 3.71
C ILE A 252 -5.68 10.88 3.48
N GLU A 253 -5.19 9.70 3.09
CA GLU A 253 -6.01 8.51 2.94
C GLU A 253 -5.40 7.32 3.67
N HIS A 254 -6.18 6.24 3.84
CA HIS A 254 -5.69 5.04 4.50
C HIS A 254 -4.39 4.48 3.85
N SER A 255 -4.25 4.63 2.53
CA SER A 255 -3.05 4.23 1.77
C SER A 255 -1.80 5.02 2.17
N SER A 256 -1.95 6.27 2.62
CA SER A 256 -0.84 7.11 3.07
C SER A 256 -0.16 6.53 4.31
N LEU A 257 -0.88 5.77 5.14
CA LEU A 257 -0.36 5.17 6.37
C LEU A 257 0.07 3.71 6.22
N CYS A 258 -0.56 2.98 5.29
CA CYS A 258 -0.32 1.55 5.11
C CYS A 258 0.40 1.26 3.79
N ASN A 259 -0.24 1.60 2.67
CA ASN A 259 0.20 1.16 1.35
C ASN A 259 1.50 1.82 0.85
N ALA A 260 1.79 3.05 1.28
CA ALA A 260 3.03 3.73 0.91
C ALA A 260 4.28 2.93 1.33
N ASN A 261 4.27 2.37 2.55
CA ASN A 261 5.38 1.59 3.10
C ASN A 261 5.64 0.28 2.35
N TYR A 262 4.65 -0.21 1.60
CA TYR A 262 4.79 -1.38 0.74
C TYR A 262 5.17 -0.98 -0.70
N SER A 263 4.45 -0.02 -1.27
CA SER A 263 4.54 0.33 -2.69
C SER A 263 5.80 1.13 -3.04
N VAL A 264 6.35 1.93 -2.12
CA VAL A 264 7.60 2.66 -2.36
C VAL A 264 8.78 1.68 -2.47
N PRO A 265 9.07 0.82 -1.47
CA PRO A 265 10.13 -0.17 -1.59
C PRO A 265 9.97 -1.10 -2.80
N ALA A 266 8.75 -1.56 -3.09
CA ALA A 266 8.51 -2.43 -4.24
C ALA A 266 8.84 -1.73 -5.58
N LYS A 267 8.46 -0.45 -5.74
CA LYS A 267 8.79 0.31 -6.96
C LYS A 267 10.26 0.70 -7.07
N THR A 268 10.96 0.87 -5.94
CA THR A 268 12.40 1.19 -5.95
C THR A 268 13.27 -0.05 -6.10
N THR A 269 12.76 -1.23 -5.73
CA THR A 269 13.50 -2.51 -5.82
C THR A 269 13.23 -3.23 -7.14
N PHE A 270 12.00 -3.21 -7.65
CA PHE A 270 11.60 -3.92 -8.85
C PHE A 270 11.34 -2.96 -10.00
N THR A 271 12.18 -3.04 -11.03
CA THR A 271 12.22 -2.09 -12.17
C THR A 271 11.80 -2.73 -13.50
N GLY A 272 11.12 -3.88 -13.47
CA GLY A 272 10.78 -4.63 -14.70
C GLY A 272 9.77 -3.92 -15.63
N PRO A 273 9.15 -4.64 -16.61
CA PRO A 273 8.51 -4.02 -17.76
C PRO A 273 7.50 -2.91 -17.41
N LYS A 274 7.42 -1.85 -18.21
CA LYS A 274 6.53 -0.69 -18.02
C LYS A 274 5.04 -1.05 -17.83
N THR A 275 4.62 -2.22 -18.31
CA THR A 275 3.26 -2.77 -18.15
C THR A 275 3.00 -3.37 -16.76
N ALA A 276 4.06 -3.79 -16.05
CA ALA A 276 3.98 -4.34 -14.72
C ALA A 276 3.86 -3.22 -13.68
N LYS A 277 2.71 -3.14 -13.01
CA LYS A 277 2.51 -2.25 -11.87
C LYS A 277 3.03 -2.93 -10.60
N TYR A 278 4.30 -2.78 -10.27
CA TYR A 278 4.93 -3.32 -9.03
C TYR A 278 4.41 -2.70 -7.71
N SER A 279 3.25 -2.05 -7.73
CA SER A 279 2.63 -1.47 -6.53
C SER A 279 2.14 -2.52 -5.52
N TYR A 280 1.93 -3.77 -5.96
CA TYR A 280 1.33 -4.88 -5.20
C TYR A 280 1.85 -6.24 -5.67
N MET A 281 3.10 -6.59 -5.35
CA MET A 281 3.55 -7.97 -5.55
C MET A 281 2.70 -8.93 -4.72
N ARG A 282 2.32 -10.03 -5.34
CA ARG A 282 1.58 -11.12 -4.70
C ARG A 282 2.47 -12.35 -4.73
N VAL A 283 2.41 -13.11 -3.64
CA VAL A 283 3.07 -14.41 -3.58
C VAL A 283 2.29 -15.37 -4.46
N ASP A 284 2.99 -16.09 -5.31
CA ASP A 284 2.44 -17.21 -6.04
C ASP A 284 2.39 -18.45 -5.13
N LEU A 285 1.30 -18.57 -4.38
CA LEU A 285 1.13 -19.64 -3.39
C LEU A 285 1.03 -21.03 -4.01
N ASP A 286 0.81 -21.13 -5.32
CA ASP A 286 0.66 -22.41 -6.01
C ASP A 286 2.03 -23.04 -6.38
N ASN A 287 3.08 -22.21 -6.48
CA ASN A 287 4.44 -22.65 -6.88
C ASN A 287 5.51 -22.42 -5.80
N VAL A 288 5.13 -21.93 -4.61
CA VAL A 288 6.06 -21.75 -3.50
C VAL A 288 6.26 -23.08 -2.76
N GLU A 289 7.49 -23.38 -2.35
CA GLU A 289 7.84 -24.58 -1.58
C GLU A 289 8.16 -24.25 -0.10
N TYR A 290 8.75 -23.08 0.13
CA TYR A 290 9.14 -22.58 1.44
C TYR A 290 8.68 -21.13 1.60
N LEU A 291 7.79 -20.87 2.57
CA LEU A 291 7.13 -19.58 2.76
C LEU A 291 7.42 -19.00 4.15
N ILE A 292 8.13 -17.88 4.19
CA ILE A 292 8.29 -17.07 5.41
C ILE A 292 7.27 -15.92 5.38
N LEU A 293 6.39 -15.87 6.36
CA LEU A 293 5.51 -14.75 6.63
C LEU A 293 6.11 -13.90 7.76
N LEU A 294 6.81 -12.83 7.38
CA LEU A 294 7.41 -11.85 8.28
C LEU A 294 6.55 -10.59 8.36
N GLY A 295 6.08 -10.24 9.57
CA GLY A 295 5.28 -9.03 9.79
C GLY A 295 3.92 -9.01 9.06
N THR A 296 3.36 -10.19 8.76
CA THR A 296 2.08 -10.32 8.06
C THR A 296 1.21 -11.44 8.65
N ASN A 297 -0.10 -11.19 8.74
CA ASN A 297 -1.06 -12.11 9.34
C ASN A 297 -2.25 -12.38 8.39
N PRO A 298 -2.07 -13.26 7.38
CA PRO A 298 -3.05 -13.48 6.33
C PRO A 298 -4.40 -14.04 6.78
N LEU A 299 -4.44 -14.82 7.87
CA LEU A 299 -5.67 -15.43 8.36
C LEU A 299 -6.54 -14.49 9.20
N GLU A 300 -6.08 -13.26 9.47
CA GLU A 300 -6.82 -12.29 10.31
C GLU A 300 -6.89 -10.90 9.66
N ALA A 301 -5.75 -10.36 9.24
CA ALA A 301 -5.61 -8.95 8.90
C ALA A 301 -5.48 -8.69 7.39
N ASN A 302 -4.98 -9.63 6.60
CA ASN A 302 -4.70 -9.35 5.19
C ASN A 302 -5.97 -9.16 4.33
N VAL A 303 -5.71 -8.57 3.17
CA VAL A 303 -6.63 -8.46 2.05
C VAL A 303 -6.93 -9.86 1.50
N GLY A 304 -8.19 -10.28 1.64
CA GLY A 304 -8.68 -11.53 1.04
C GLY A 304 -8.48 -12.75 1.94
N THR A 305 -8.77 -12.63 3.23
CA THR A 305 -8.61 -13.71 4.21
C THR A 305 -9.11 -15.09 3.76
N PRO A 306 -10.33 -15.26 3.17
CA PRO A 306 -10.78 -16.59 2.75
C PRO A 306 -9.94 -17.19 1.60
N TYR A 307 -9.44 -16.35 0.69
CA TYR A 307 -8.52 -16.76 -0.36
C TYR A 307 -7.20 -17.25 0.24
N TRP A 308 -6.61 -16.43 1.12
CA TRP A 308 -5.37 -16.79 1.82
C TRP A 308 -5.53 -18.08 2.62
N ALA A 309 -6.64 -18.25 3.34
CA ALA A 309 -6.89 -19.46 4.10
C ALA A 309 -6.85 -20.70 3.22
N ARG A 310 -7.60 -20.73 2.11
CA ARG A 310 -7.62 -21.88 1.19
C ARG A 310 -6.27 -22.14 0.54
N LYS A 311 -5.65 -21.11 -0.03
CA LYS A 311 -4.36 -21.25 -0.71
C LYS A 311 -3.24 -21.66 0.24
N LEU A 312 -3.20 -21.09 1.45
CA LEU A 312 -2.21 -21.46 2.45
C LEU A 312 -2.39 -22.90 2.93
N MET A 313 -3.64 -23.36 3.11
CA MET A 313 -3.90 -24.75 3.47
C MET A 313 -3.56 -25.71 2.33
N THR A 314 -3.79 -25.31 1.06
CA THR A 314 -3.41 -26.09 -0.12
C THR A 314 -1.89 -26.20 -0.25
N PHE A 315 -1.18 -25.08 -0.09
CA PHE A 315 0.28 -25.05 -0.02
C PHE A 315 0.81 -26.04 1.03
N LYS A 316 0.25 -26.02 2.24
CA LYS A 316 0.63 -26.96 3.30
C LYS A 316 0.28 -28.41 2.97
N SER A 317 -0.89 -28.69 2.39
CA SER A 317 -1.26 -30.06 2.02
C SER A 317 -0.36 -30.65 0.92
N ASN A 318 0.23 -29.78 0.10
CA ASN A 318 1.20 -30.16 -0.93
C ASN A 318 2.63 -30.32 -0.39
N GLY A 319 2.83 -30.27 0.93
CA GLY A 319 4.14 -30.43 1.57
C GLY A 319 4.93 -29.13 1.73
N GLY A 320 4.34 -27.99 1.38
CA GLY A 320 4.94 -26.69 1.55
C GLY A 320 5.22 -26.34 3.01
N LYS A 321 6.38 -25.75 3.29
CA LYS A 321 6.82 -25.39 4.64
C LYS A 321 6.54 -23.93 4.97
N LEU A 322 5.75 -23.70 6.01
CA LEU A 322 5.28 -22.40 6.47
C LEU A 322 5.99 -21.97 7.75
N ILE A 323 6.70 -20.84 7.67
CA ILE A 323 7.28 -20.15 8.81
C ILE A 323 6.52 -18.85 9.05
N VAL A 324 6.18 -18.56 10.31
CA VAL A 324 5.61 -17.27 10.71
C VAL A 324 6.55 -16.59 11.68
N VAL A 325 7.00 -15.39 11.33
CA VAL A 325 7.80 -14.52 12.18
C VAL A 325 6.94 -13.33 12.59
N ASP A 326 6.53 -13.31 13.85
CA ASP A 326 5.58 -12.33 14.39
C ASP A 326 5.80 -12.22 15.91
N PRO A 327 5.76 -11.02 16.52
CA PRO A 327 5.86 -10.87 17.98
C PRO A 327 4.75 -11.64 18.74
N PHE A 328 3.63 -11.94 18.09
CA PHE A 328 2.51 -12.67 18.69
C PHE A 328 2.28 -14.03 18.04
N PHE A 329 1.83 -15.00 18.84
CA PHE A 329 1.31 -16.26 18.32
C PHE A 329 -0.10 -16.03 17.76
N THR A 330 -0.19 -15.73 16.46
CA THR A 330 -1.43 -15.42 15.73
C THR A 330 -2.19 -16.68 15.27
N HIS A 331 -3.41 -16.51 14.73
CA HIS A 331 -4.11 -17.60 14.04
C HIS A 331 -3.32 -18.11 12.83
N THR A 332 -2.60 -17.23 12.12
CA THR A 332 -1.67 -17.66 11.07
C THR A 332 -0.53 -18.50 11.66
N ALA A 333 0.09 -18.05 12.76
CA ALA A 333 1.14 -18.80 13.44
C ALA A 333 0.66 -20.19 13.91
N SER A 334 -0.60 -20.32 14.33
CA SER A 334 -1.20 -21.62 14.70
C SER A 334 -1.26 -22.64 13.57
N LYS A 335 -1.11 -22.21 12.32
CA LYS A 335 -1.03 -23.07 11.13
C LYS A 335 0.39 -23.23 10.60
N ALA A 336 1.37 -22.50 11.13
CA ALA A 336 2.76 -22.58 10.72
C ALA A 336 3.42 -23.87 11.21
N ASP A 337 4.43 -24.32 10.48
CA ASP A 337 5.33 -25.39 10.93
C ASP A 337 6.28 -24.87 12.02
N LYS A 338 6.62 -23.58 11.96
CA LYS A 338 7.36 -22.89 13.03
C LYS A 338 6.87 -21.46 13.19
N TRP A 339 6.60 -21.08 14.44
CA TRP A 339 6.45 -19.69 14.85
C TRP A 339 7.76 -19.21 15.48
N ILE A 340 8.20 -18.02 15.09
CA ILE A 340 9.42 -17.38 15.60
C ILE A 340 9.01 -16.03 16.19
N PRO A 341 9.04 -15.87 17.52
CA PRO A 341 8.85 -14.56 18.13
C PRO A 341 10.02 -13.65 17.78
N ILE A 342 9.74 -12.38 17.50
CA ILE A 342 10.74 -11.36 17.18
C ILE A 342 10.47 -10.08 17.98
N GLU A 343 11.51 -9.34 18.32
CA GLU A 343 11.36 -8.02 18.92
C GLU A 343 10.75 -7.03 17.89
N PRO A 344 9.66 -6.30 18.20
CA PRO A 344 9.07 -5.35 17.26
C PRO A 344 10.08 -4.31 16.72
N GLY A 345 10.11 -4.13 15.39
CA GLY A 345 11.02 -3.19 14.72
C GLY A 345 12.42 -3.74 14.43
N THR A 346 12.64 -5.05 14.60
CA THR A 346 13.94 -5.70 14.40
C THR A 346 13.96 -6.71 13.24
N ASP A 347 13.00 -6.59 12.31
CA ASP A 347 12.89 -7.40 11.09
C ASP A 347 14.17 -7.33 10.23
N LEU A 348 14.75 -6.14 10.07
CA LEU A 348 15.97 -5.95 9.30
C LEU A 348 17.18 -6.67 9.91
N PRO A 349 17.47 -6.57 11.23
CA PRO A 349 18.47 -7.41 11.90
C PRO A 349 18.29 -8.92 11.66
N LEU A 350 17.07 -9.46 11.69
CA LEU A 350 16.82 -10.86 11.36
C LEU A 350 17.29 -11.19 9.93
N LEU A 351 16.86 -10.39 8.95
CA LEU A 351 17.25 -10.57 7.55
C LEU A 351 18.76 -10.41 7.34
N MET A 352 19.41 -9.47 8.04
CA MET A 352 20.86 -9.29 8.00
C MET A 352 21.60 -10.52 8.55
N GLY A 353 21.11 -11.11 9.64
CA GLY A 353 21.63 -12.37 10.17
C GLY A 353 21.48 -13.52 9.17
N MET A 354 20.33 -13.64 8.50
CA MET A 354 20.11 -14.65 7.46
C MET A 354 21.06 -14.47 6.27
N MET A 355 21.17 -13.24 5.76
CA MET A 355 22.10 -12.90 4.67
C MET A 355 23.55 -13.21 5.06
N ARG A 356 23.95 -12.89 6.30
CA ARG A 356 25.29 -13.17 6.82
C ARG A 356 25.61 -14.65 6.71
N TRP A 357 24.69 -15.49 7.22
CA TRP A 357 24.87 -16.94 7.17
C TRP A 357 24.96 -17.45 5.72
N ILE A 358 24.08 -16.97 4.83
CA ILE A 358 24.08 -17.36 3.40
C ILE A 358 25.42 -17.01 2.73
N ILE A 359 25.96 -15.81 2.99
CA ILE A 359 27.23 -15.34 2.43
C ILE A 359 28.39 -16.20 2.98
N ASP A 360 28.48 -16.37 4.29
CA ASP A 360 29.58 -17.10 4.93
C ASP A 360 29.63 -18.59 4.52
N ASN A 361 28.48 -19.15 4.13
CA ASN A 361 28.35 -20.56 3.72
C ASN A 361 28.28 -20.75 2.20
N ASN A 362 28.57 -19.71 1.40
CA ASN A 362 28.55 -19.75 -0.07
C ASN A 362 27.22 -20.27 -0.67
N ARG A 363 26.09 -19.88 -0.07
CA ARG A 363 24.74 -20.31 -0.49
C ARG A 363 24.03 -19.32 -1.44
N LEU A 364 24.80 -18.38 -2.01
CA LEU A 364 24.30 -17.43 -2.98
C LEU A 364 24.18 -18.06 -4.37
N ILE A 365 23.18 -17.62 -5.14
CA ILE A 365 23.12 -17.89 -6.58
C ILE A 365 24.09 -16.91 -7.30
N SER A 366 25.39 -17.05 -7.07
CA SER A 366 26.39 -16.08 -7.51
C SER A 366 26.43 -15.87 -9.03
N ASN A 367 26.12 -16.90 -9.82
CA ASN A 367 26.05 -16.78 -11.28
C ASN A 367 24.93 -15.82 -11.69
N TYR A 368 23.73 -15.96 -11.11
CA TYR A 368 22.61 -15.05 -11.32
C TYR A 368 22.97 -13.61 -10.94
N LEU A 369 23.54 -13.41 -9.74
CA LEU A 369 23.92 -12.08 -9.26
C LEU A 369 25.00 -11.43 -10.14
N SER A 370 25.89 -12.23 -10.73
CA SER A 370 26.97 -11.74 -11.58
C SER A 370 26.54 -11.32 -12.98
N ILE A 371 25.31 -11.64 -13.43
CA ILE A 371 24.82 -11.27 -14.75
C ILE A 371 24.09 -9.92 -14.62
N PRO A 372 24.66 -8.83 -15.15
CA PRO A 372 24.16 -7.49 -14.88
C PRO A 372 23.07 -7.03 -15.87
N ASN A 373 22.70 -7.84 -16.88
CA ASN A 373 21.83 -7.42 -17.98
C ASN A 373 20.77 -8.47 -18.36
N GLU A 374 19.67 -8.00 -18.95
CA GLU A 374 18.50 -8.82 -19.28
C GLU A 374 18.76 -9.86 -20.37
N ASN A 375 19.56 -9.54 -21.40
CA ASN A 375 19.81 -10.43 -22.53
C ASN A 375 20.55 -11.69 -22.09
N ASP A 376 21.62 -11.52 -21.34
CA ASP A 376 22.42 -12.63 -20.83
C ASP A 376 21.68 -13.37 -19.71
N ALA A 377 20.91 -12.67 -18.87
CA ALA A 377 20.09 -13.31 -17.84
C ALA A 377 19.03 -14.21 -18.47
N SER A 378 18.34 -13.73 -19.50
CA SER A 378 17.35 -14.49 -20.26
C SER A 378 17.98 -15.69 -20.95
N SER A 379 19.16 -15.52 -21.55
CA SER A 379 19.92 -16.61 -22.19
C SER A 379 20.37 -17.67 -21.19
N ALA A 380 20.65 -17.27 -19.94
CA ALA A 380 20.94 -18.17 -18.82
C ALA A 380 19.69 -18.77 -18.15
N GLY A 381 18.49 -18.47 -18.64
CA GLY A 381 17.22 -19.01 -18.14
C GLY A 381 16.59 -18.22 -16.98
N TYR A 382 17.14 -17.09 -16.59
CA TYR A 382 16.58 -16.20 -15.57
C TYR A 382 15.51 -15.27 -16.16
N LYS A 383 14.56 -14.84 -15.32
CA LYS A 383 13.45 -13.96 -15.72
C LYS A 383 13.79 -12.46 -15.60
N ASN A 384 14.87 -12.14 -14.93
CA ASN A 384 15.32 -10.80 -14.58
C ASN A 384 16.82 -10.82 -14.24
N TYR A 385 17.35 -9.68 -13.84
CA TYR A 385 18.73 -9.50 -13.36
C TYR A 385 18.72 -8.55 -12.15
N THR A 386 19.87 -8.36 -11.50
CA THR A 386 20.02 -7.46 -10.33
C THR A 386 21.09 -6.41 -10.57
N ASP A 387 21.10 -5.36 -9.74
CA ASP A 387 22.13 -4.32 -9.70
C ASP A 387 23.34 -4.70 -8.83
N ALA A 388 23.44 -5.97 -8.41
CA ALA A 388 24.45 -6.45 -7.48
C ALA A 388 25.90 -6.11 -7.92
N ALA A 389 26.18 -6.16 -9.21
CA ALA A 389 27.51 -5.88 -9.76
C ALA A 389 27.73 -4.42 -10.19
N PHE A 390 26.73 -3.54 -10.03
CA PHE A 390 26.83 -2.15 -10.49
C PHE A 390 27.79 -1.36 -9.62
N LEU A 391 28.59 -0.51 -10.25
CA LEU A 391 29.53 0.39 -9.59
C LEU A 391 28.80 1.61 -9.01
N VAL A 392 29.02 1.81 -7.72
CA VAL A 392 28.50 2.90 -6.90
C VAL A 392 29.68 3.72 -6.41
N LYS A 393 29.64 5.03 -6.59
CA LYS A 393 30.58 5.96 -5.98
C LYS A 393 30.44 5.92 -4.47
N THR A 394 31.56 5.97 -3.76
CA THR A 394 31.58 5.86 -2.30
C THR A 394 32.29 7.02 -1.64
N THR A 395 31.71 7.53 -0.56
CA THR A 395 32.34 8.48 0.35
C THR A 395 32.31 7.88 1.75
N GLU A 396 33.46 7.79 2.41
CA GLU A 396 33.59 7.19 3.75
C GLU A 396 32.98 5.78 3.86
N GLY A 397 33.10 4.98 2.79
CA GLY A 397 32.56 3.61 2.72
C GLY A 397 31.04 3.52 2.56
N LYS A 398 30.35 4.63 2.28
CA LYS A 398 28.91 4.66 1.98
C LYS A 398 28.68 4.93 0.50
N GLY A 399 27.80 4.16 -0.12
CA GLY A 399 27.37 4.41 -1.49
C GLY A 399 26.53 5.68 -1.61
N GLU A 400 26.80 6.46 -2.64
CA GLU A 400 26.06 7.70 -2.95
C GLU A 400 25.22 7.52 -4.22
N GLU A 401 25.89 7.51 -5.37
CA GLU A 401 25.27 7.43 -6.70
C GLU A 401 26.02 6.40 -7.53
N PHE A 402 25.34 5.80 -8.51
CA PHE A 402 26.01 4.99 -9.52
C PHE A 402 27.05 5.81 -10.29
N LEU A 403 28.14 5.16 -10.68
CA LEU A 403 29.18 5.76 -11.52
C LEU A 403 28.59 6.11 -12.90
N ASN A 404 28.80 7.34 -13.39
CA ASN A 404 28.30 7.76 -14.70
C ASN A 404 29.34 7.60 -15.83
N ALA A 405 28.91 7.81 -17.08
CA ALA A 405 29.75 7.55 -18.26
C ALA A 405 30.98 8.47 -18.40
N SER A 406 30.84 9.76 -18.07
CA SER A 406 31.96 10.70 -18.03
C SER A 406 32.99 10.30 -16.97
N GLU A 407 32.51 9.97 -15.76
CA GLU A 407 33.33 9.54 -14.63
C GLU A 407 34.00 8.18 -14.91
N ALA A 408 33.34 7.27 -15.64
CA ALA A 408 33.89 6.01 -16.08
C ALA A 408 34.97 6.16 -17.19
N GLY A 409 35.15 7.35 -17.77
CA GLY A 409 36.19 7.63 -18.77
C GLY A 409 35.90 7.00 -20.14
N ILE A 410 34.63 6.74 -20.46
CA ILE A 410 34.21 6.18 -21.74
C ILE A 410 34.51 7.20 -22.85
N SER A 411 35.36 6.82 -23.80
CA SER A 411 35.68 7.64 -24.99
C SER A 411 35.33 6.95 -26.31
N GLU A 412 35.13 5.64 -26.29
CA GLU A 412 34.85 4.81 -27.46
C GLU A 412 33.34 4.73 -27.75
N GLY A 413 32.93 4.86 -29.01
CA GLY A 413 31.52 4.87 -29.42
C GLY A 413 30.74 6.14 -29.02
N VAL A 414 31.43 7.18 -28.55
CA VAL A 414 30.83 8.46 -28.17
C VAL A 414 30.74 9.37 -29.40
N THR A 415 29.51 9.72 -29.80
CA THR A 415 29.27 10.68 -30.89
C THR A 415 29.42 12.10 -30.35
N THR A 416 30.43 12.84 -30.81
CA THR A 416 30.66 14.23 -30.37
C THR A 416 29.84 15.21 -31.21
N LEU A 417 29.04 16.06 -30.56
CA LEU A 417 28.32 17.15 -31.23
C LEU A 417 29.19 18.42 -31.21
N SER A 418 29.36 19.04 -32.37
CA SER A 418 30.32 20.13 -32.60
C SER A 418 29.79 21.54 -32.34
N SER A 419 28.77 21.73 -31.49
CA SER A 419 28.19 23.06 -31.24
C SER A 419 28.74 23.70 -29.96
N ASP A 420 29.17 24.97 -30.06
CA ASP A 420 29.58 25.81 -28.94
C ASP A 420 28.46 25.92 -27.89
N ILE A 421 28.74 25.43 -26.68
CA ILE A 421 27.79 25.46 -25.56
C ILE A 421 28.18 26.61 -24.63
N SER A 422 27.38 27.68 -24.60
CA SER A 422 27.51 28.72 -23.56
C SER A 422 26.81 28.24 -22.29
N SER A 423 27.57 28.17 -21.20
CA SER A 423 27.32 27.41 -19.98
C SER A 423 26.32 27.99 -18.98
N SER A 424 25.17 28.53 -19.39
CA SER A 424 24.18 29.05 -18.43
C SER A 424 22.73 28.62 -18.61
N ASP A 425 22.34 28.09 -19.78
CA ASP A 425 20.93 27.81 -20.04
C ASP A 425 20.59 26.32 -19.97
N LYS A 426 19.48 26.02 -19.30
CA LYS A 426 18.95 24.66 -19.13
C LYS A 426 18.50 24.01 -20.45
N VAL A 427 18.57 24.70 -21.59
CA VAL A 427 18.08 24.23 -22.90
C VAL A 427 19.23 24.19 -23.90
N ILE A 428 19.50 23.01 -24.48
CA ILE A 428 20.52 22.84 -25.53
C ILE A 428 19.82 22.73 -26.89
N SER A 429 19.82 23.81 -27.66
CA SER A 429 19.29 23.81 -29.03
C SER A 429 20.35 23.28 -30.01
N VAL A 430 20.16 22.07 -30.51
CA VAL A 430 20.96 21.51 -31.62
C VAL A 430 20.30 21.83 -32.95
N GLN A 431 21.07 22.39 -33.90
CA GLN A 431 20.54 22.82 -35.22
C GLN A 431 20.12 21.66 -36.14
N SER A 432 20.62 20.45 -35.90
CA SER A 432 20.19 19.24 -36.59
C SER A 432 20.30 18.02 -35.67
N THR A 433 19.31 17.12 -35.75
CA THR A 433 19.32 15.82 -35.07
C THR A 433 19.81 14.68 -35.97
N SER A 434 20.16 14.97 -37.23
CA SER A 434 20.61 13.98 -38.21
C SER A 434 21.93 13.28 -37.84
N THR A 435 22.68 13.84 -36.89
CA THR A 435 23.95 13.30 -36.37
C THR A 435 23.79 12.57 -35.04
N PHE A 436 22.58 12.53 -34.45
CA PHE A 436 22.37 11.76 -33.23
C PHE A 436 22.42 10.25 -33.54
N PRO A 437 23.16 9.45 -32.76
CA PRO A 437 23.19 8.01 -32.95
C PRO A 437 21.81 7.42 -32.66
N SER A 438 21.44 6.31 -33.30
CA SER A 438 20.17 5.61 -33.00
C SER A 438 20.13 5.00 -31.60
N LYS A 439 21.31 4.74 -31.01
CA LYS A 439 21.57 4.39 -29.60
C LYS A 439 23.05 4.58 -29.27
N GLY A 440 23.42 4.77 -28.00
CA GLY A 440 24.82 4.83 -27.57
C GLY A 440 25.12 6.07 -26.73
N PHE A 441 26.33 6.62 -26.83
CA PHE A 441 26.73 7.81 -26.06
C PHE A 441 26.90 9.04 -26.95
N VAL A 442 26.53 10.20 -26.43
CA VAL A 442 26.68 11.50 -27.10
C VAL A 442 27.45 12.43 -26.17
N LYS A 443 28.53 13.03 -26.67
CA LYS A 443 29.29 14.05 -25.94
C LYS A 443 28.79 15.45 -26.29
N ILE A 444 28.46 16.23 -25.26
CA ILE A 444 27.99 17.62 -25.33
C ILE A 444 28.88 18.45 -24.39
N GLY A 445 29.82 19.21 -24.96
CA GLY A 445 30.84 19.89 -24.16
C GLY A 445 31.74 18.87 -23.47
N ASP A 446 31.85 18.92 -22.13
CA ASP A 446 32.60 17.94 -21.32
C ASP A 446 31.73 16.79 -20.78
N GLU A 447 30.42 16.82 -20.99
CA GLU A 447 29.47 15.82 -20.50
C GLU A 447 29.22 14.72 -21.54
N ILE A 448 29.16 13.46 -21.10
CA ILE A 448 28.82 12.29 -21.92
C ILE A 448 27.46 11.76 -21.46
N LEU A 449 26.48 11.82 -22.35
CA LEU A 449 25.11 11.39 -22.12
C LEU A 449 24.81 10.10 -22.86
N TYR A 450 23.95 9.26 -22.31
CA TYR A 450 23.44 8.08 -23.00
C TYR A 450 22.16 8.37 -23.77
N TYR A 451 22.14 7.92 -25.02
CA TYR A 451 21.01 7.99 -25.94
C TYR A 451 20.40 6.58 -26.08
N PRO A 452 19.25 6.32 -25.44
CA PRO A 452 18.58 5.02 -25.55
C PRO A 452 17.96 4.82 -26.93
N GLU A 453 17.75 3.56 -27.32
CA GLU A 453 17.16 3.19 -28.63
C GLU A 453 15.74 3.77 -28.79
N LYS A 454 15.40 4.18 -30.01
CA LYS A 454 14.17 4.93 -30.36
C LYS A 454 12.87 4.29 -29.86
N ASP A 455 12.83 2.96 -29.72
CA ASP A 455 11.65 2.21 -29.30
C ASP A 455 11.48 2.10 -27.78
N ASP A 456 12.43 2.62 -26.97
CA ASP A 456 12.43 2.48 -25.52
C ASP A 456 11.77 3.66 -24.75
N THR A 457 10.86 4.43 -25.33
CA THR A 457 10.53 5.73 -24.69
C THR A 457 9.07 6.18 -24.61
N ALA A 458 8.55 6.12 -23.38
CA ALA A 458 7.70 7.16 -22.81
C ALA A 458 8.54 8.37 -22.29
N ASN A 459 9.88 8.33 -22.39
CA ASN A 459 10.83 9.31 -21.83
C ASN A 459 11.89 9.79 -22.85
N THR A 460 11.61 9.82 -24.15
CA THR A 460 12.57 10.31 -25.15
C THR A 460 12.67 11.82 -25.03
N LEU A 461 13.88 12.33 -25.21
CA LEU A 461 14.07 13.64 -25.83
C LEU A 461 13.42 13.56 -27.22
N GLY A 462 12.19 14.04 -27.34
CA GLY A 462 11.48 14.08 -28.61
C GLY A 462 12.18 15.05 -29.55
N THR A 463 12.47 14.62 -30.77
CA THR A 463 12.90 15.52 -31.83
C THR A 463 11.68 16.32 -32.30
N SER A 464 11.62 17.61 -31.96
CA SER A 464 10.72 18.56 -32.62
C SER A 464 11.40 19.09 -33.89
N SER A 465 10.64 19.64 -34.84
CA SER A 465 11.19 20.39 -35.99
C SER A 465 12.06 21.59 -35.58
N ASN A 466 12.12 21.91 -34.29
CA ASN A 466 12.84 23.04 -33.71
C ASN A 466 13.95 22.61 -32.72
N GLY A 467 14.39 21.34 -32.73
CA GLY A 467 15.46 20.83 -31.85
C GLY A 467 14.97 20.21 -30.53
N CYS A 468 15.91 19.63 -29.76
CA CYS A 468 15.67 19.02 -28.43
C CYS A 468 15.70 20.10 -27.33
N ILE A 469 14.78 20.06 -26.35
CA ILE A 469 14.71 21.03 -25.25
C ILE A 469 14.69 20.28 -23.90
N ARG A 470 15.60 20.62 -22.97
CA ARG A 470 15.48 20.19 -21.55
C ARG A 470 14.45 21.09 -20.87
N GLY A 471 13.37 20.52 -20.35
CA GLY A 471 12.46 21.16 -19.40
C GLY A 471 11.81 22.47 -19.88
N SER A 472 10.62 22.37 -20.48
CA SER A 472 9.66 23.48 -20.52
C SER A 472 8.25 22.92 -20.45
N PHE A 473 7.47 23.45 -19.51
CA PHE A 473 6.07 23.07 -19.30
C PHE A 473 5.25 23.27 -20.58
N ASN A 474 4.34 22.32 -20.84
CA ASN A 474 3.26 22.35 -21.83
C ASN A 474 3.49 21.79 -23.25
N THR A 475 4.32 20.76 -23.43
CA THR A 475 4.03 19.77 -24.48
C THR A 475 4.24 18.33 -23.96
N LYS A 476 3.37 17.41 -24.36
CA LYS A 476 3.24 16.03 -23.87
C LYS A 476 4.42 15.09 -24.22
N ALA A 477 5.61 15.62 -24.47
CA ALA A 477 6.83 14.85 -24.71
C ALA A 477 8.07 15.71 -24.41
N ALA A 478 8.28 16.08 -23.14
CA ALA A 478 9.58 16.52 -22.60
C ALA A 478 9.42 16.94 -21.12
N SER A 479 9.38 15.96 -20.23
CA SER A 479 9.63 16.21 -18.81
C SER A 479 10.48 15.09 -18.23
N ALA A 480 11.70 14.94 -18.74
CA ALA A 480 12.78 14.64 -17.82
C ALA A 480 13.01 15.95 -17.06
N THR A 481 12.51 16.01 -15.82
CA THR A 481 12.81 17.06 -14.86
C THR A 481 14.31 17.33 -14.90
N SER A 482 14.75 18.60 -14.90
CA SER A 482 16.18 18.91 -14.79
C SER A 482 16.74 18.18 -13.58
N GLY A 483 17.62 17.19 -13.80
CA GLY A 483 18.16 16.33 -12.74
C GLY A 483 18.05 14.82 -12.99
N THR A 484 17.29 14.35 -13.98
CA THR A 484 17.29 12.92 -14.33
C THR A 484 18.34 12.63 -15.40
N SER A 485 19.61 12.51 -14.99
CA SER A 485 20.60 11.81 -15.81
C SER A 485 20.10 10.38 -16.01
N VAL A 486 20.04 9.89 -17.25
CA VAL A 486 19.86 8.46 -17.48
C VAL A 486 21.14 7.81 -16.97
N VAL A 487 21.11 7.36 -15.72
CA VAL A 487 22.25 6.69 -15.11
C VAL A 487 22.42 5.38 -15.87
N VAL A 488 23.52 5.26 -16.59
CA VAL A 488 23.90 4.00 -17.21
C VAL A 488 24.96 3.35 -16.35
N PRO A 489 24.66 2.20 -15.73
CA PRO A 489 25.55 1.60 -14.77
C PRO A 489 26.77 0.96 -15.44
N PHE A 490 27.88 1.00 -14.74
CA PHE A 490 29.12 0.33 -15.11
C PHE A 490 29.38 -0.83 -14.16
N VAL A 491 30.12 -1.81 -14.66
CA VAL A 491 30.49 -3.02 -13.91
C VAL A 491 31.96 -3.31 -14.13
N VAL A 492 32.53 -4.14 -13.26
CA VAL A 492 33.88 -4.69 -13.44
C VAL A 492 33.74 -6.06 -14.09
N ARG A 493 34.35 -6.26 -15.26
CA ARG A 493 34.36 -7.56 -15.94
C ARG A 493 35.06 -8.60 -15.08
N LYS A 494 34.47 -9.78 -15.03
CA LYS A 494 35.07 -10.91 -14.29
C LYS A 494 36.31 -11.49 -14.98
N GLU A 495 36.40 -11.35 -16.30
CA GLU A 495 37.46 -11.95 -17.13
C GLU A 495 38.81 -11.24 -16.99
N ASP A 496 38.83 -9.92 -17.07
CA ASP A 496 40.04 -9.10 -17.16
C ASP A 496 40.11 -7.97 -16.12
N GLY A 497 39.08 -7.81 -15.29
CA GLY A 497 39.00 -6.76 -14.28
C GLY A 497 38.79 -5.36 -14.83
N THR A 498 38.50 -5.22 -16.13
CA THR A 498 38.28 -3.91 -16.77
C THR A 498 36.87 -3.39 -16.49
N ILE A 499 36.72 -2.07 -16.51
CA ILE A 499 35.43 -1.41 -16.32
C ILE A 499 34.73 -1.34 -17.67
N ALA A 500 33.47 -1.77 -17.69
CA ALA A 500 32.69 -1.79 -18.90
C ALA A 500 31.22 -1.47 -18.62
N LEU A 501 30.52 -1.09 -19.69
CA LEU A 501 29.09 -0.89 -19.67
C LEU A 501 28.37 -2.20 -19.31
N TYR A 502 27.44 -2.14 -18.35
CA TYR A 502 26.74 -3.32 -17.85
C TYR A 502 26.08 -4.17 -18.96
N SER A 503 25.54 -3.52 -20.00
CA SER A 503 24.81 -4.17 -21.10
C SER A 503 25.70 -4.99 -22.03
N ASN A 504 27.02 -4.82 -21.94
CA ASN A 504 28.01 -5.50 -22.78
C ASN A 504 28.82 -6.55 -21.98
N VAL A 505 28.37 -6.92 -20.78
CA VAL A 505 29.10 -7.80 -19.88
C VAL A 505 28.22 -8.96 -19.47
N SER A 506 28.62 -10.17 -19.85
CA SER A 506 27.89 -11.41 -19.52
C SER A 506 28.21 -11.95 -18.12
N SER A 507 29.34 -11.56 -17.52
CA SER A 507 29.64 -11.86 -16.12
C SER A 507 30.52 -10.78 -15.50
N ALA A 508 30.03 -10.23 -14.38
CA ALA A 508 30.66 -9.15 -13.65
C ALA A 508 31.13 -9.59 -12.26
N THR A 509 32.15 -8.90 -11.75
CA THR A 509 32.69 -9.10 -10.40
C THR A 509 31.73 -8.53 -9.36
N LEU A 510 31.40 -9.33 -8.34
CA LEU A 510 30.47 -8.95 -7.26
C LEU A 510 31.16 -8.29 -6.06
N ASP A 511 32.37 -8.71 -5.73
CA ASP A 511 33.11 -8.25 -4.56
C ASP A 511 34.30 -7.41 -5.04
N TRP A 512 34.04 -6.12 -5.26
CA TRP A 512 35.04 -5.19 -5.77
C TRP A 512 34.87 -3.79 -5.17
N SER A 513 36.01 -3.19 -4.83
CA SER A 513 36.20 -1.78 -4.46
C SER A 513 37.49 -1.27 -5.08
N GLY A 514 37.53 0.00 -5.50
CA GLY A 514 38.72 0.62 -6.06
C GLY A 514 38.45 2.01 -6.63
N THR A 515 39.50 2.66 -7.13
CA THR A 515 39.42 3.99 -7.72
C THR A 515 39.20 3.91 -9.24
N VAL A 516 38.22 4.65 -9.75
CA VAL A 516 37.93 4.80 -11.18
C VAL A 516 38.06 6.27 -11.56
N ASN A 517 39.08 6.62 -12.35
CA ASN A 517 39.34 8.01 -12.78
C ASN A 517 39.28 9.06 -11.65
N GLY A 518 39.81 8.71 -10.47
CA GLY A 518 39.81 9.58 -9.29
C GLY A 518 38.57 9.47 -8.39
N HIS A 519 37.60 8.63 -8.73
CA HIS A 519 36.41 8.36 -7.92
C HIS A 519 36.55 7.03 -7.18
N GLU A 520 36.46 7.04 -5.85
CA GLU A 520 36.34 5.82 -5.05
C GLU A 520 34.99 5.15 -5.35
N CYS A 521 35.04 3.88 -5.71
CA CYS A 521 33.88 3.10 -6.14
C CYS A 521 33.85 1.74 -5.46
N SER A 522 32.65 1.20 -5.29
CA SER A 522 32.41 -0.19 -4.88
C SER A 522 31.20 -0.74 -5.61
N THR A 523 31.16 -2.06 -5.76
CA THR A 523 29.97 -2.75 -6.27
C THR A 523 28.83 -2.71 -5.23
N SER A 524 27.57 -2.66 -5.69
CA SER A 524 26.39 -2.67 -4.80
C SER A 524 26.41 -3.87 -3.84
N PHE A 525 26.78 -5.05 -4.35
CA PHE A 525 26.90 -6.27 -3.55
C PHE A 525 27.98 -6.16 -2.49
N LYS A 526 29.15 -5.56 -2.80
CA LYS A 526 30.19 -5.33 -1.80
C LYS A 526 29.70 -4.43 -0.67
N LEU A 527 29.00 -3.35 -0.98
CA LEU A 527 28.43 -2.45 0.04
C LEU A 527 27.42 -3.18 0.94
N LEU A 528 26.55 -4.02 0.35
CA LEU A 528 25.63 -4.87 1.11
C LEU A 528 26.40 -5.88 1.98
N LYS A 529 27.38 -6.57 1.40
CA LYS A 529 28.20 -7.56 2.09
C LYS A 529 28.90 -6.93 3.30
N ASP A 530 29.54 -5.77 3.13
CA ASP A 530 30.21 -5.05 4.21
C ASP A 530 29.24 -4.69 5.34
N ARG A 531 28.02 -4.24 5.00
CA ARG A 531 26.98 -3.96 5.98
C ARG A 531 26.56 -5.22 6.74
N VAL A 532 26.32 -6.31 6.02
CA VAL A 532 25.93 -7.61 6.59
C VAL A 532 27.04 -8.17 7.50
N THR A 533 28.30 -8.04 7.10
CA THR A 533 29.47 -8.55 7.85
C THR A 533 29.97 -7.62 8.96
N SER A 534 29.40 -6.40 9.06
CA SER A 534 29.71 -5.44 10.13
C SER A 534 29.41 -5.94 11.55
N LYS A 535 28.65 -7.04 11.65
CA LYS A 535 28.30 -7.75 12.88
C LYS A 535 28.37 -9.25 12.68
N THR A 536 28.66 -9.98 13.75
CA THR A 536 28.56 -11.45 13.75
C THR A 536 27.10 -11.89 13.72
N LEU A 537 26.86 -13.17 13.44
CA LEU A 537 25.52 -13.75 13.47
C LEU A 537 24.89 -13.60 14.86
N GLU A 538 25.66 -13.79 15.92
CA GLU A 538 25.23 -13.67 17.32
C GLU A 538 24.84 -12.24 17.68
N GLU A 539 25.56 -11.25 17.16
CA GLU A 539 25.21 -9.85 17.36
C GLU A 539 23.91 -9.47 16.65
N TRP A 540 23.69 -9.94 15.42
CA TRP A 540 22.40 -9.76 14.72
C TRP A 540 21.25 -10.45 15.47
N ALA A 541 21.46 -11.71 15.86
CA ALA A 541 20.54 -12.51 16.65
C ALA A 541 20.14 -11.82 17.97
N SER A 542 21.10 -11.21 18.66
CA SER A 542 20.87 -10.49 19.91
C SER A 542 19.92 -9.30 19.72
N ILE A 543 20.06 -8.54 18.63
CA ILE A 543 19.24 -7.36 18.35
C ILE A 543 17.77 -7.76 18.15
N CYS A 544 17.51 -8.81 17.36
CA CYS A 544 16.14 -9.26 17.09
C CYS A 544 15.57 -10.23 18.13
N LYS A 545 16.37 -10.62 19.12
CA LYS A 545 16.05 -11.62 20.14
C LYS A 545 15.62 -12.97 19.56
N VAL A 546 16.19 -13.35 18.41
CA VAL A 546 16.03 -14.66 17.78
C VAL A 546 17.36 -15.39 17.87
N SER A 547 17.39 -16.66 18.30
CA SER A 547 18.66 -17.38 18.45
C SER A 547 19.42 -17.52 17.13
N ALA A 548 20.76 -17.46 17.19
CA ALA A 548 21.62 -17.65 16.02
C ALA A 548 21.30 -18.97 15.29
N ASP A 549 21.09 -20.07 16.03
CA ASP A 549 20.67 -21.37 15.47
C ASP A 549 19.35 -21.29 14.68
N THR A 550 18.39 -20.49 15.17
CA THR A 550 17.11 -20.30 14.47
C THR A 550 17.33 -19.51 13.18
N ILE A 551 18.14 -18.45 13.22
CA ILE A 551 18.50 -17.66 12.03
C ILE A 551 19.23 -18.53 11.00
N GLN A 552 20.20 -19.33 11.45
CA GLN A 552 20.91 -20.31 10.62
C GLN A 552 19.92 -21.28 9.98
N THR A 553 19.02 -21.88 10.76
CA THR A 553 18.02 -22.83 10.22
C THR A 553 17.17 -22.17 9.15
N LEU A 554 16.68 -20.95 9.40
CA LEU A 554 15.89 -20.21 8.42
C LEU A 554 16.67 -19.93 7.13
N ALA A 555 17.92 -19.51 7.27
CA ALA A 555 18.79 -19.16 6.16
C ALA A 555 19.19 -20.38 5.33
N ASP A 556 19.51 -21.49 6.00
CA ASP A 556 19.83 -22.78 5.39
C ASP A 556 18.64 -23.30 4.59
N GLU A 557 17.48 -23.41 5.23
CA GLU A 557 16.26 -23.92 4.58
C GLU A 557 15.81 -23.04 3.41
N LEU A 558 15.90 -21.72 3.54
CA LEU A 558 15.58 -20.79 2.46
C LEU A 558 16.53 -20.93 1.26
N SER A 559 17.79 -21.26 1.50
CA SER A 559 18.83 -21.34 0.47
C SER A 559 19.16 -22.77 0.03
N ASN A 560 18.31 -23.75 0.38
CA ASN A 560 18.50 -25.17 0.07
C ASN A 560 17.87 -25.61 -1.25
N GLY A 561 17.39 -24.66 -2.06
CA GLY A 561 16.74 -24.89 -3.36
C GLY A 561 17.68 -24.73 -4.53
#